data_AF-A0A511T2I1-F1
#
_entry.id   AF-A0A511T2I1-F1
#
_cell.length_a   1.000
_cell.length_b   1.000
_cell.length_c   1.000
_cell.angle_alpha   90.00
_cell.angle_beta   90.00
_cell.angle_gamma   90.00
#
_symmetry.space_group_name_H-M   'P 1'
#
loop_
_entity.id
_entity.type
_entity.pdbx_description
1 polymer ?
#
loop_
_entity_poly.entity_id
_entity_poly.type
_entity_poly.pdbx_seq_one_letter_code
_entity_poly.pdbx_strand_id
1 'polypeptide(L)'
;MAGPILVVDDDLFFRQLASDMLARHGHRVVSVENGTAALEEAARTPFDLVITDVVMPGVDGFALTARLRERDPDQEVILVSQRTDIKGSEMALRSGAADCLAKPVDEADLVLAVDRALERAALRKERAQLRDENMEFARFHNLHQRCLELISQSDLEWLQERIISELSAVCDAQSAALWVLDDRGDLVLRAYRGLLDKQFLAERMSPEGPLASRLKDAQPWFARDERSAVLYVPLMATGEIVGLAQLSDPLAGDFRQEHSRDARVLADFAAVGVKNGRRMMALQRLGLRDRETAAYNLSYFTDYASKEIYKARRYGRTFSLLTFSIDNLPLVRVRQGAADAKKAVRGIIKALSKIIRDSDVIAKASDQEFYLLLPETDFFGAMMFVRRAVAAVREEPEVQDVEQRLPLALVGGASTFPKDGEDFDELVHRCRRRMDERRASLQRRLMLDGLPFWDEVDLLLGTPNSPKLPVDDRAEPSRRGKVADVLFDELQAEIARELMRDPGSRGLLYVGGPEIRSDLPIAAGLESAPPDLSSRIYLLGRRMDLESHPALTPVFLEGDERVARHEFILWLSESAAYALIQRRGRGATWGFHTSDTAVVDGLISKLQAEYDLQPY
;
A
#
# COMPACT_ATOMS: atom_id res chain seq x y z
N MET A 1 -24.93 -56.81 7.58
CA MET A 1 -25.68 -58.07 7.41
C MET A 1 -25.66 -58.39 5.92
N ALA A 2 -25.37 -59.63 5.55
CA ALA A 2 -25.49 -60.08 4.17
C ALA A 2 -26.96 -60.00 3.72
N GLY A 3 -27.20 -59.40 2.56
CA GLY A 3 -28.48 -59.41 1.88
C GLY A 3 -28.84 -60.83 1.43
N PRO A 4 -30.15 -61.13 1.29
CA PRO A 4 -30.58 -62.41 0.75
C PRO A 4 -30.17 -62.58 -0.72
N ILE A 5 -30.19 -63.83 -1.19
CA ILE A 5 -30.10 -64.20 -2.61
C ILE A 5 -31.53 -64.36 -3.14
N LEU A 6 -31.85 -63.72 -4.26
CA LEU A 6 -33.12 -63.88 -4.95
C LEU A 6 -33.00 -64.97 -6.01
N VAL A 7 -33.83 -66.01 -5.96
CA VAL A 7 -33.92 -67.06 -6.98
C VAL A 7 -35.22 -66.91 -7.76
N VAL A 8 -35.12 -66.82 -9.09
CA VAL A 8 -36.25 -66.55 -9.98
C VAL A 8 -36.34 -67.65 -11.03
N ASP A 9 -37.41 -68.42 -11.01
CA ASP A 9 -37.62 -69.53 -11.95
C ASP A 9 -39.10 -69.92 -11.99
N ASP A 10 -39.64 -70.25 -13.17
CA ASP A 10 -41.02 -70.71 -13.30
C ASP A 10 -41.17 -72.20 -12.88
N ASP A 11 -40.09 -72.97 -12.89
CA ASP A 11 -40.06 -74.35 -12.40
C ASP A 11 -39.95 -74.40 -10.86
N LEU A 12 -41.02 -74.87 -10.22
CA LEU A 12 -41.06 -75.07 -8.77
C LEU A 12 -39.96 -76.03 -8.27
N PHE A 13 -39.63 -77.07 -9.04
CA PHE A 13 -38.61 -78.03 -8.65
C PHE A 13 -37.23 -77.38 -8.61
N PHE A 14 -36.87 -76.62 -9.65
CA PHE A 14 -35.60 -75.90 -9.66
C PHE A 14 -35.51 -74.85 -8.56
N ARG A 15 -36.59 -74.08 -8.30
CA ARG A 15 -36.60 -73.11 -7.19
C ARG A 15 -36.33 -73.76 -5.84
N GLN A 16 -36.97 -74.89 -5.56
CA GLN A 16 -36.77 -75.63 -4.31
C GLN A 16 -35.34 -76.18 -4.24
N LEU A 17 -34.85 -76.80 -5.32
CA LEU A 17 -33.52 -77.36 -5.39
C LEU A 17 -32.43 -76.30 -5.16
N ALA A 18 -32.48 -75.19 -5.88
CA ALA A 18 -31.52 -74.09 -5.74
C ALA A 18 -31.61 -73.43 -4.37
N SER A 19 -32.83 -73.24 -3.83
CA SER A 19 -33.00 -72.69 -2.48
C SER A 19 -32.39 -73.61 -1.42
N ASP A 20 -32.60 -74.92 -1.52
CA ASP A 20 -32.04 -75.91 -0.58
C ASP A 20 -30.51 -75.97 -0.65
N MET A 21 -29.93 -76.00 -1.86
CA MET A 21 -28.48 -75.99 -2.06
C MET A 21 -27.84 -74.75 -1.42
N LEU A 22 -28.39 -73.57 -1.67
CA LEU A 22 -27.87 -72.31 -1.13
C LEU A 22 -28.10 -72.18 0.38
N ALA A 23 -29.23 -72.67 0.89
CA ALA A 23 -29.52 -72.68 2.32
C ALA A 23 -28.57 -73.59 3.10
N ARG A 24 -28.17 -74.75 2.56
CA ARG A 24 -27.15 -75.64 3.16
C ARG A 24 -25.78 -74.95 3.29
N HIS A 25 -25.49 -74.02 2.39
CA HIS A 25 -24.27 -73.20 2.41
C HIS A 25 -24.43 -71.91 3.23
N GLY A 26 -25.53 -71.77 3.99
CA GLY A 26 -25.73 -70.68 4.95
C GLY A 26 -26.30 -69.39 4.35
N HIS A 27 -26.72 -69.39 3.09
CA HIS A 27 -27.34 -68.21 2.46
C HIS A 27 -28.82 -68.09 2.81
N ARG A 28 -29.27 -66.84 2.99
CA ARG A 28 -30.71 -66.56 3.09
C ARG A 28 -31.29 -66.43 1.69
N VAL A 29 -32.20 -67.31 1.32
CA VAL A 29 -32.78 -67.33 -0.03
C VAL A 29 -34.23 -66.83 0.00
N VAL A 30 -34.58 -66.00 -0.96
CA VAL A 30 -35.95 -65.66 -1.31
C VAL A 30 -36.19 -66.18 -2.72
N SER A 31 -37.27 -66.93 -2.95
CA SER A 31 -37.57 -67.44 -4.29
C SER A 31 -38.94 -66.98 -4.79
N VAL A 32 -39.01 -66.66 -6.08
CA VAL A 32 -40.21 -66.12 -6.74
C VAL A 32 -40.39 -66.77 -8.11
N GLU A 33 -41.64 -66.85 -8.59
CA GLU A 33 -42.01 -67.70 -9.73
C GLU A 33 -41.88 -67.06 -11.11
N ASN A 34 -41.62 -65.75 -11.19
CA ASN A 34 -41.51 -65.04 -12.46
C ASN A 34 -40.77 -63.70 -12.29
N GLY A 35 -40.34 -63.12 -13.41
CA GLY A 35 -39.61 -61.84 -13.40
C GLY A 35 -40.43 -60.65 -12.89
N THR A 36 -41.76 -60.67 -12.97
CA THR A 36 -42.61 -59.61 -12.40
C THR A 36 -42.56 -59.61 -10.87
N ALA A 37 -42.70 -60.78 -10.24
CA ALA A 37 -42.58 -60.92 -8.79
C ALA A 37 -41.16 -60.60 -8.31
N ALA A 38 -40.13 -60.92 -9.11
CA ALA A 38 -38.75 -60.55 -8.82
C ALA A 38 -38.53 -59.04 -8.76
N LEU A 39 -39.12 -58.28 -9.70
CA LEU A 39 -39.04 -56.81 -9.69
C LEU A 39 -39.79 -56.19 -8.51
N GLU A 40 -40.95 -56.74 -8.14
CA GLU A 40 -41.69 -56.31 -6.94
C GLU A 40 -40.88 -56.55 -5.67
N GLU A 41 -40.22 -57.70 -5.56
CA GLU A 41 -39.43 -58.03 -4.39
C GLU A 41 -38.13 -57.21 -4.32
N ALA A 42 -37.43 -57.05 -5.44
CA ALA A 42 -36.27 -56.16 -5.54
C ALA A 42 -36.64 -54.70 -5.24
N ALA A 43 -37.90 -54.31 -5.42
CA ALA A 43 -38.37 -53.00 -5.04
C ALA A 43 -38.56 -52.81 -3.54
N ARG A 44 -38.93 -53.87 -2.83
CA ARG A 44 -39.15 -53.89 -1.37
C ARG A 44 -37.86 -54.09 -0.60
N THR A 45 -36.99 -54.96 -1.08
CA THR A 45 -35.80 -55.41 -0.36
C THR A 45 -34.58 -55.49 -1.29
N PRO A 46 -33.41 -54.99 -0.87
CA PRO A 46 -32.18 -55.16 -1.63
C PRO A 46 -31.65 -56.59 -1.52
N PHE A 47 -31.09 -57.11 -2.61
CA PHE A 47 -30.50 -58.46 -2.72
C PHE A 47 -29.01 -58.36 -3.07
N ASP A 48 -28.18 -59.16 -2.41
CA ASP A 48 -26.74 -59.19 -2.73
C ASP A 48 -26.47 -59.89 -4.07
N LEU A 49 -27.38 -60.78 -4.48
CA LEU A 49 -27.29 -61.56 -5.71
C LEU A 49 -28.68 -61.95 -6.21
N VAL A 50 -28.89 -61.91 -7.52
CA VAL A 50 -30.07 -62.46 -8.18
C VAL A 50 -29.65 -63.63 -9.07
N ILE A 51 -30.35 -64.75 -8.97
CA ILE A 51 -30.18 -65.92 -9.83
C ILE A 51 -31.50 -66.09 -10.59
N THR A 52 -31.48 -66.05 -11.92
CA THR A 52 -32.71 -66.08 -12.72
C THR A 52 -32.60 -67.05 -13.88
N ASP A 53 -33.69 -67.76 -14.19
CA ASP A 53 -33.81 -68.45 -15.48
C ASP A 53 -33.77 -67.41 -16.61
N VAL A 54 -33.15 -67.80 -17.72
CA VAL A 54 -33.17 -67.05 -18.97
C VAL A 54 -34.56 -67.05 -19.60
N VAL A 55 -35.25 -68.20 -19.62
CA VAL A 55 -36.54 -68.34 -20.32
C VAL A 55 -37.66 -68.46 -19.31
N MET A 56 -38.49 -67.42 -19.19
CA MET A 56 -39.66 -67.41 -18.32
C MET A 56 -40.85 -66.73 -19.00
N PRO A 57 -42.10 -67.08 -18.66
CA PRO A 57 -43.28 -66.36 -19.11
C PRO A 57 -43.27 -64.89 -18.67
N GLY A 58 -43.58 -63.98 -19.61
CA GLY A 58 -43.68 -62.55 -19.34
C GLY A 58 -42.33 -61.84 -19.40
N VAL A 59 -41.69 -61.64 -18.24
CA VAL A 59 -40.38 -60.98 -18.14
C VAL A 59 -39.31 -62.07 -18.12
N ASP A 60 -38.53 -62.15 -19.20
CA ASP A 60 -37.42 -63.10 -19.31
C ASP A 60 -36.19 -62.67 -18.49
N GLY A 61 -35.21 -63.57 -18.30
CA GLY A 61 -34.05 -63.31 -17.45
C GLY A 61 -33.15 -62.17 -17.95
N PHE A 62 -33.11 -61.94 -19.26
CA PHE A 62 -32.34 -60.83 -19.85
C PHE A 62 -33.01 -59.49 -19.57
N ALA A 63 -34.32 -59.39 -19.79
CA ALA A 63 -35.12 -58.21 -19.49
C ALA A 63 -35.15 -57.91 -17.99
N LEU A 64 -35.19 -58.94 -17.14
CA LEU A 64 -35.06 -58.80 -15.70
C LEU A 64 -33.70 -58.21 -15.31
N THR A 65 -32.61 -58.76 -15.86
CA THR A 65 -31.25 -58.25 -15.62
C THR A 65 -31.11 -56.79 -15.99
N ALA A 66 -31.60 -56.41 -17.18
CA ALA A 66 -31.56 -55.02 -17.64
C ALA A 66 -32.33 -54.07 -16.70
N ARG A 67 -33.55 -54.44 -16.30
CA ARG A 67 -34.38 -53.62 -15.40
C ARG A 67 -33.82 -53.50 -13.99
N LEU A 68 -33.23 -54.58 -13.46
CA LEU A 68 -32.56 -54.52 -12.16
C LEU A 68 -31.37 -53.56 -12.21
N ARG A 69 -30.62 -53.56 -13.31
CA ARG A 69 -29.46 -52.69 -13.49
C ARG A 69 -29.75 -51.24 -13.85
N GLU A 70 -30.92 -50.97 -14.43
CA GLU A 70 -31.42 -49.60 -14.54
C GLU A 70 -31.65 -48.96 -13.17
N ARG A 71 -32.00 -49.76 -12.16
CA ARG A 71 -32.21 -49.30 -10.79
C ARG A 71 -30.93 -49.33 -9.96
N ASP A 72 -30.16 -50.41 -10.07
CA ASP A 72 -28.87 -50.59 -9.40
C ASP A 72 -27.84 -51.14 -10.41
N PRO A 73 -27.03 -50.25 -11.02
CA PRO A 73 -26.04 -50.64 -12.04
C PRO A 73 -25.04 -51.70 -11.58
N ASP A 74 -24.84 -51.85 -10.26
CA ASP A 74 -23.91 -52.79 -9.66
C ASP A 74 -24.55 -54.11 -9.22
N GLN A 75 -25.86 -54.32 -9.46
CA GLN A 75 -26.56 -55.57 -9.11
C GLN A 75 -25.91 -56.77 -9.84
N GLU A 76 -25.42 -57.71 -9.04
CA GLU A 76 -24.93 -58.99 -9.52
C GLU A 76 -26.10 -59.92 -9.87
N VAL A 77 -26.04 -60.50 -11.07
CA VAL A 77 -27.08 -61.40 -11.61
C VAL A 77 -26.42 -62.62 -12.25
N ILE A 78 -26.80 -63.83 -11.84
CA ILE A 78 -26.42 -65.10 -12.49
C ILE A 78 -27.59 -65.58 -13.33
N LEU A 79 -27.32 -65.88 -14.60
CA LEU A 79 -28.30 -66.45 -15.51
C LEU A 79 -28.22 -67.97 -15.47
N VAL A 80 -29.36 -68.64 -15.40
CA VAL A 80 -29.45 -70.10 -15.50
C VAL A 80 -30.22 -70.45 -16.77
N SER A 81 -29.71 -71.35 -17.61
CA SER A 81 -30.34 -71.66 -18.90
C SER A 81 -30.40 -73.15 -19.20
N GLN A 82 -31.49 -73.62 -19.83
CA GLN A 82 -31.58 -74.96 -20.42
C GLN A 82 -30.90 -75.06 -21.80
N ARG A 83 -30.48 -73.94 -22.40
CA ARG A 83 -29.89 -73.90 -23.75
C ARG A 83 -28.36 -73.88 -23.69
N THR A 84 -27.73 -74.82 -24.38
CA THR A 84 -26.27 -74.91 -24.53
C THR A 84 -25.75 -74.33 -25.86
N ASP A 85 -26.55 -73.53 -26.57
CA ASP A 85 -26.17 -73.00 -27.88
C ASP A 85 -25.28 -71.74 -27.79
N ILE A 86 -24.31 -71.62 -28.72
CA ILE A 86 -23.28 -70.57 -28.78
C ILE A 86 -23.86 -69.15 -28.71
N LYS A 87 -25.09 -68.94 -29.23
CA LYS A 87 -25.80 -67.65 -29.18
C LYS A 87 -26.26 -67.26 -27.77
N GLY A 88 -26.58 -68.24 -26.92
CA GLY A 88 -26.95 -68.00 -25.51
C GLY A 88 -25.79 -67.43 -24.70
N SER A 89 -24.58 -67.98 -24.88
CA SER A 89 -23.36 -67.50 -24.20
C SER A 89 -22.94 -66.10 -24.64
N GLU A 90 -23.09 -65.75 -25.93
CA GLU A 90 -22.80 -64.41 -26.43
C GLU A 90 -23.81 -63.35 -25.93
N MET A 91 -25.09 -63.72 -25.79
CA MET A 91 -26.11 -62.84 -25.20
C MET A 91 -25.93 -62.69 -23.68
N ALA A 92 -25.49 -63.73 -22.96
CA ALA A 92 -25.14 -63.66 -21.54
C ALA A 92 -23.97 -62.70 -21.27
N LEU A 93 -22.95 -62.68 -22.13
CA LEU A 93 -21.86 -61.71 -22.06
C LEU A 93 -22.33 -60.28 -22.33
N ARG A 94 -23.30 -60.11 -23.25
CA ARG A 94 -23.85 -58.79 -23.62
C ARG A 94 -24.87 -58.24 -22.62
N SER A 95 -25.54 -59.09 -21.85
CA SER A 95 -26.49 -58.67 -20.82
C SER A 95 -25.81 -58.17 -19.55
N GLY A 96 -24.51 -58.41 -19.42
CA GLY A 96 -23.68 -58.00 -18.30
C GLY A 96 -23.81 -58.89 -17.06
N ALA A 97 -24.49 -60.04 -17.15
CA ALA A 97 -24.60 -61.00 -16.05
C ALA A 97 -23.22 -61.39 -15.48
N ALA A 98 -23.18 -61.67 -14.17
CA ALA A 98 -21.99 -62.06 -13.42
C ALA A 98 -21.41 -63.39 -13.94
N ASP A 99 -22.32 -64.32 -14.23
CA ASP A 99 -22.04 -65.66 -14.76
C ASP A 99 -23.29 -66.26 -15.44
N CYS A 100 -23.10 -67.35 -16.19
CA CYS A 100 -24.20 -68.12 -16.78
C CYS A 100 -24.01 -69.62 -16.59
N LEU A 101 -24.97 -70.28 -15.94
CA LEU A 101 -24.97 -71.70 -15.63
C LEU A 101 -25.95 -72.47 -16.52
N ALA A 102 -25.60 -73.69 -16.90
CA ALA A 102 -26.45 -74.58 -17.70
C ALA A 102 -27.26 -75.53 -16.78
N LYS A 103 -28.54 -75.76 -17.09
CA LYS A 103 -29.36 -76.78 -16.44
C LYS A 103 -29.10 -78.16 -17.08
N PRO A 104 -28.99 -79.26 -16.30
CA PRO A 104 -29.07 -79.32 -14.84
C PRO A 104 -27.83 -78.72 -14.17
N VAL A 105 -28.05 -77.90 -13.13
CA VAL A 105 -26.96 -77.21 -12.41
C VAL A 105 -26.41 -78.13 -11.31
N ASP A 106 -25.10 -78.33 -11.29
CA ASP A 106 -24.41 -79.06 -10.21
C ASP A 106 -24.24 -78.16 -8.97
N GLU A 107 -24.31 -78.75 -7.77
CA GLU A 107 -24.18 -78.00 -6.50
C GLU A 107 -22.82 -77.28 -6.40
N ALA A 108 -21.73 -77.92 -6.86
CA ALA A 108 -20.39 -77.32 -6.82
C ALA A 108 -20.27 -76.11 -7.77
N ASP A 109 -20.88 -76.19 -8.95
CA ASP A 109 -20.85 -75.11 -9.94
C ASP A 109 -21.71 -73.91 -9.49
N LEU A 110 -22.88 -74.18 -8.89
CA LEU A 110 -23.76 -73.14 -8.33
C LEU A 110 -23.07 -72.38 -7.20
N VAL A 111 -22.49 -73.11 -6.24
CA VAL A 111 -21.81 -72.52 -5.09
C VAL A 111 -20.62 -71.69 -5.54
N LEU A 112 -19.79 -72.21 -6.47
CA LEU A 112 -18.65 -71.46 -7.00
C LEU A 112 -19.06 -70.16 -7.70
N ALA A 113 -20.13 -70.18 -8.49
CA ALA A 113 -20.63 -68.99 -9.18
C ALA A 113 -21.20 -67.96 -8.19
N VAL A 114 -21.90 -68.42 -7.15
CA VAL A 114 -22.45 -67.58 -6.08
C VAL A 114 -21.34 -66.95 -5.25
N ASP A 115 -20.34 -67.72 -4.82
CA ASP A 115 -19.21 -67.21 -4.03
C ASP A 115 -18.47 -66.10 -4.79
N ARG A 116 -18.18 -66.32 -6.08
CA ARG A 116 -17.53 -65.31 -6.94
C ARG A 116 -18.38 -64.05 -7.10
N ALA A 117 -19.70 -64.19 -7.28
CA ALA A 117 -20.59 -63.06 -7.45
C ALA A 117 -20.73 -62.25 -6.15
N LEU A 118 -20.86 -62.92 -5.01
CA LEU A 118 -20.93 -62.28 -3.70
C LEU A 118 -19.61 -61.59 -3.30
N GLU A 119 -18.46 -62.19 -3.60
CA GLU A 119 -17.15 -61.56 -3.39
C GLU A 119 -17.01 -60.26 -4.21
N ARG A 120 -17.43 -60.30 -5.49
CA ARG A 120 -17.46 -59.11 -6.36
C ARG A 120 -18.41 -58.03 -5.86
N ALA A 121 -19.59 -58.40 -5.36
CA ALA A 121 -20.54 -57.46 -4.76
C ALA A 121 -19.96 -56.81 -3.49
N ALA A 122 -19.35 -57.60 -2.62
CA ALA A 122 -18.72 -57.12 -1.38
C ALA A 122 -17.58 -56.14 -1.64
N LEU A 123 -16.65 -56.49 -2.55
CA LEU A 123 -15.52 -55.63 -2.92
C LEU A 123 -15.96 -54.31 -3.55
N ARG A 124 -17.02 -54.30 -4.37
CA ARG A 124 -17.55 -53.05 -4.94
C ARG A 124 -18.15 -52.16 -3.86
N LYS A 125 -18.90 -52.74 -2.93
CA LYS A 125 -19.49 -52.01 -1.80
C LYS A 125 -18.42 -51.41 -0.90
N GLU A 126 -17.37 -52.16 -0.58
CA GLU A 126 -16.23 -51.68 0.20
C GLU A 126 -15.48 -50.56 -0.55
N ARG A 127 -15.21 -50.71 -1.84
CA ARG A 127 -14.57 -49.67 -2.65
C ARG A 127 -15.39 -48.39 -2.72
N ALA A 128 -16.71 -48.49 -2.84
CA ALA A 128 -17.61 -47.33 -2.84
C ALA A 128 -17.54 -46.60 -1.49
N GLN A 129 -17.62 -47.34 -0.38
CA GLN A 129 -17.49 -46.78 0.96
C GLN A 129 -16.13 -46.10 1.17
N LEU A 130 -15.02 -46.77 0.83
CA LEU A 130 -13.67 -46.19 0.95
C LEU A 130 -13.49 -44.95 0.08
N ARG A 131 -14.13 -44.91 -1.10
CA ARG A 131 -14.09 -43.73 -1.97
C ARG A 131 -14.80 -42.55 -1.31
N ASP A 132 -15.97 -42.79 -0.73
CA ASP A 132 -16.76 -41.75 -0.06
C ASP A 132 -16.03 -41.22 1.19
N GLU A 133 -15.44 -42.10 2.01
CA GLU A 133 -14.60 -41.73 3.15
C GLU A 133 -13.36 -40.92 2.72
N ASN A 134 -12.68 -41.35 1.65
CA ASN A 134 -11.53 -40.60 1.10
C ASN A 134 -11.93 -39.24 0.55
N MET A 135 -13.09 -39.13 -0.11
CA MET A 135 -13.61 -37.85 -0.61
C MET A 135 -13.91 -36.91 0.55
N GLU A 136 -14.52 -37.41 1.63
CA GLU A 136 -14.78 -36.60 2.82
C GLU A 136 -13.48 -36.16 3.50
N PHE A 137 -12.51 -37.06 3.63
CA PHE A 137 -11.19 -36.75 4.19
C PHE A 137 -10.46 -35.69 3.35
N ALA A 138 -10.44 -35.85 2.03
CA ALA A 138 -9.82 -34.88 1.12
C ALA A 138 -10.48 -33.50 1.20
N ARG A 139 -11.82 -33.46 1.30
CA ARG A 139 -12.58 -32.22 1.49
C ARG A 139 -12.19 -31.53 2.81
N PHE A 140 -12.17 -32.26 3.92
CA PHE A 140 -11.80 -31.72 5.22
C PHE A 140 -10.34 -31.22 5.24
N HIS A 141 -9.41 -32.01 4.68
CA HIS A 141 -8.01 -31.63 4.60
C HIS A 141 -7.80 -30.38 3.74
N ASN A 142 -8.49 -30.26 2.60
CA ASN A 142 -8.38 -29.08 1.74
C ASN A 142 -8.93 -27.82 2.43
N LEU A 143 -10.06 -27.93 3.12
CA LEU A 143 -10.61 -26.85 3.94
C LEU A 143 -9.63 -26.41 5.03
N HIS A 144 -9.00 -27.36 5.72
CA HIS A 144 -8.02 -27.08 6.76
C HIS A 144 -6.76 -26.38 6.24
N GLN A 145 -6.21 -26.82 5.11
CA GLN A 145 -5.05 -26.17 4.47
C GLN A 145 -5.35 -24.72 4.09
N ARG A 146 -6.53 -24.46 3.48
CA ARG A 146 -6.98 -23.09 3.17
C ARG A 146 -7.07 -22.23 4.43
N CYS A 147 -7.61 -22.77 5.51
CA CYS A 147 -7.69 -22.09 6.80
C CYS A 147 -6.30 -21.73 7.38
N LEU A 148 -5.31 -22.61 7.27
CA LEU A 148 -3.95 -22.35 7.74
C LEU A 148 -3.27 -21.23 6.95
N GLU A 149 -3.46 -21.19 5.63
CA GLU A 149 -2.94 -20.12 4.78
C GLU A 149 -3.49 -18.76 5.25
N LEU A 150 -4.79 -18.65 5.54
CA LEU A 150 -5.42 -17.41 6.01
C LEU A 150 -4.81 -16.88 7.33
N ILE A 151 -4.48 -17.75 8.28
CA ILE A 151 -3.92 -17.31 9.57
C ILE A 151 -2.45 -16.89 9.45
N SER A 152 -1.71 -17.47 8.51
CA SER A 152 -0.27 -17.25 8.36
C SER A 152 0.11 -15.90 7.75
N GLN A 153 -0.85 -15.16 7.18
CA GLN A 153 -0.61 -13.95 6.42
C GLN A 153 -0.96 -12.69 7.21
N SER A 154 -0.15 -11.65 7.05
CA SER A 154 -0.31 -10.35 7.73
C SER A 154 -0.72 -9.21 6.80
N ASP A 155 -0.68 -9.42 5.48
CA ASP A 155 -1.13 -8.47 4.47
C ASP A 155 -2.66 -8.47 4.38
N LEU A 156 -3.27 -7.33 4.74
CA LEU A 156 -4.72 -7.21 4.83
C LEU A 156 -5.39 -7.17 3.46
N GLU A 157 -4.76 -6.57 2.44
CA GLU A 157 -5.35 -6.46 1.08
C GLU A 157 -5.39 -7.84 0.43
N TRP A 158 -4.27 -8.56 0.49
CA TRP A 158 -4.20 -9.94 0.00
C TRP A 158 -5.21 -10.85 0.72
N LEU A 159 -5.30 -10.72 2.05
CA LEU A 159 -6.17 -11.55 2.87
C LEU A 159 -7.65 -11.29 2.55
N GLN A 160 -8.04 -10.04 2.29
CA GLN A 160 -9.41 -9.69 1.89
C GLN A 160 -9.81 -10.34 0.56
N GLU A 161 -8.95 -10.26 -0.46
CA GLU A 161 -9.19 -10.90 -1.76
C GLU A 161 -9.22 -12.43 -1.63
N ARG A 162 -8.32 -13.00 -0.83
CA ARG A 162 -8.27 -14.43 -0.61
C ARG A 162 -9.52 -14.94 0.09
N ILE A 163 -9.98 -14.28 1.15
CA ILE A 163 -11.20 -14.67 1.89
C ILE A 163 -12.40 -14.80 0.97
N ILE A 164 -12.66 -13.80 0.12
CA ILE A 164 -13.81 -13.86 -0.79
C ILE A 164 -13.64 -14.95 -1.86
N SER A 165 -12.42 -15.19 -2.33
CA SER A 165 -12.12 -16.26 -3.28
C SER A 165 -12.39 -17.64 -2.68
N GLU A 166 -11.93 -17.87 -1.45
CA GLU A 166 -12.11 -19.16 -0.78
C GLU A 166 -13.57 -19.40 -0.37
N LEU A 167 -14.24 -18.39 0.18
CA LEU A 167 -15.67 -18.48 0.53
C LEU A 167 -16.55 -18.73 -0.70
N SER A 168 -16.28 -18.03 -1.81
CA SER A 168 -16.97 -18.25 -3.09
C SER A 168 -16.76 -19.66 -3.61
N ALA A 169 -15.53 -20.17 -3.58
CA ALA A 169 -15.20 -21.51 -4.06
C ALA A 169 -15.78 -22.64 -3.20
N VAL A 170 -15.85 -22.47 -1.87
CA VAL A 170 -16.37 -23.51 -0.97
C VAL A 170 -17.90 -23.53 -0.91
N CYS A 171 -18.55 -22.40 -1.17
CA CYS A 171 -20.01 -22.31 -1.16
C CYS A 171 -20.64 -22.35 -2.56
N ASP A 172 -19.83 -22.61 -3.60
CA ASP A 172 -20.26 -22.58 -5.00
C ASP A 172 -20.99 -21.29 -5.39
N ALA A 173 -20.51 -20.13 -4.92
CA ALA A 173 -21.10 -18.83 -5.20
C ALA A 173 -20.39 -18.14 -6.38
N GLN A 174 -21.12 -17.58 -7.35
CA GLN A 174 -20.51 -16.80 -8.44
C GLN A 174 -20.08 -15.40 -8.01
N SER A 175 -20.68 -14.89 -6.95
CA SER A 175 -20.57 -13.51 -6.50
C SER A 175 -20.26 -13.45 -5.00
N ALA A 176 -19.31 -12.60 -4.62
CA ALA A 176 -18.92 -12.42 -3.22
C ALA A 176 -18.51 -10.97 -2.91
N ALA A 177 -18.87 -10.46 -1.73
CA ALA A 177 -18.43 -9.18 -1.21
C ALA A 177 -18.00 -9.31 0.26
N LEU A 178 -17.02 -8.52 0.68
CA LEU A 178 -16.48 -8.51 2.03
C LEU A 178 -16.39 -7.08 2.56
N TRP A 179 -17.00 -6.87 3.72
CA TRP A 179 -16.84 -5.68 4.53
C TRP A 179 -15.98 -6.00 5.74
N VAL A 180 -15.05 -5.10 6.06
CA VAL A 180 -14.18 -5.21 7.23
C VAL A 180 -14.38 -3.98 8.09
N LEU A 181 -14.45 -4.20 9.41
CA LEU A 181 -14.63 -3.14 10.38
C LEU A 181 -13.44 -2.17 10.32
N ASP A 182 -13.70 -0.88 10.32
CA ASP A 182 -12.68 0.17 10.37
C ASP A 182 -12.41 0.64 11.81
N ASP A 183 -11.60 1.68 11.95
CA ASP A 183 -11.21 2.23 13.26
C ASP A 183 -12.33 3.10 13.89
N ARG A 184 -13.37 3.45 13.11
CA ARG A 184 -14.55 4.18 13.58
C ARG A 184 -15.68 3.25 14.03
N GLY A 185 -15.52 1.94 13.83
CA GLY A 185 -16.51 0.93 14.17
C GLY A 185 -17.53 0.66 13.06
N ASP A 186 -17.28 1.10 11.83
CA ASP A 186 -18.15 0.83 10.68
C ASP A 186 -17.60 -0.30 9.81
N LEU A 187 -18.49 -1.11 9.22
CA LEU A 187 -18.16 -2.11 8.21
C LEU A 187 -17.97 -1.43 6.86
N VAL A 188 -16.74 -1.39 6.35
CA VAL A 188 -16.39 -0.76 5.07
C VAL A 188 -16.14 -1.82 4.02
N LEU A 189 -16.68 -1.65 2.81
CA LEU A 189 -16.47 -2.57 1.69
C LEU A 189 -14.97 -2.60 1.33
N ARG A 190 -14.37 -3.78 1.33
CA ARG A 190 -12.93 -3.96 1.08
C ARG A 190 -12.62 -4.74 -0.18
N ALA A 191 -13.38 -5.79 -0.44
CA ALA A 191 -13.20 -6.63 -1.61
C ALA A 191 -14.56 -7.09 -2.12
N TYR A 192 -14.67 -7.25 -3.44
CA TYR A 192 -15.82 -7.87 -4.08
C TYR A 192 -15.38 -8.57 -5.37
N ARG A 193 -16.13 -9.59 -5.79
CA ARG A 193 -15.84 -10.42 -6.96
C ARG A 193 -17.13 -10.96 -7.56
N GLY A 194 -17.10 -11.24 -8.86
CA GLY A 194 -18.22 -11.81 -9.60
C GLY A 194 -19.01 -10.75 -10.39
N LEU A 195 -20.27 -11.06 -10.70
CA LEU A 195 -21.17 -10.21 -11.48
C LEU A 195 -21.89 -9.15 -10.63
N LEU A 196 -21.40 -8.88 -9.42
CA LEU A 196 -21.92 -7.83 -8.55
C LEU A 196 -21.65 -6.46 -9.15
N ASP A 197 -22.70 -5.71 -9.43
CA ASP A 197 -22.57 -4.29 -9.78
C ASP A 197 -22.36 -3.49 -8.50
N LYS A 198 -21.18 -2.83 -8.44
CA LYS A 198 -20.71 -2.05 -7.28
C LYS A 198 -21.74 -1.02 -6.82
N GLN A 199 -22.60 -0.52 -7.72
CA GLN A 199 -23.63 0.47 -7.38
C GLN A 199 -24.68 -0.05 -6.38
N PHE A 200 -24.90 -1.36 -6.31
CA PHE A 200 -25.86 -1.97 -5.38
C PHE A 200 -25.22 -2.41 -4.06
N LEU A 201 -23.89 -2.32 -3.92
CA LEU A 201 -23.19 -2.63 -2.68
C LEU A 201 -23.03 -1.35 -1.84
N ALA A 202 -23.49 -1.41 -0.59
CA ALA A 202 -23.25 -0.32 0.35
C ALA A 202 -21.74 -0.18 0.60
N GLU A 203 -21.16 1.00 0.36
CA GLU A 203 -19.74 1.23 0.66
C GLU A 203 -19.44 1.13 2.16
N ARG A 204 -20.43 1.45 3.00
CA ARG A 204 -20.32 1.47 4.46
C ARG A 204 -21.63 1.02 5.12
N MET A 205 -21.52 0.21 6.17
CA MET A 205 -22.65 -0.27 6.96
C MET A 205 -22.34 -0.14 8.45
N SER A 206 -23.33 0.25 9.24
CA SER A 206 -23.21 0.25 10.70
C SER A 206 -23.54 -1.15 11.26
N PRO A 207 -22.66 -1.76 12.07
CA PRO A 207 -22.94 -3.04 12.73
C PRO A 207 -24.06 -2.93 13.78
N GLU A 208 -24.38 -1.73 14.25
CA GLU A 208 -25.48 -1.46 15.20
C GLU A 208 -26.83 -1.17 14.51
N GLY A 209 -26.86 -1.23 13.18
CA GLY A 209 -28.06 -0.98 12.38
C GLY A 209 -29.03 -2.17 12.28
N PRO A 210 -29.77 -2.30 11.17
CA PRO A 210 -30.78 -3.35 10.96
C PRO A 210 -30.25 -4.79 11.07
N LEU A 211 -28.95 -4.97 10.85
CA LEU A 211 -28.27 -6.28 10.89
C LEU A 211 -27.78 -6.67 12.30
N ALA A 212 -27.87 -5.77 13.29
CA ALA A 212 -27.25 -5.97 14.60
C ALA A 212 -27.70 -7.23 15.33
N SER A 213 -28.98 -7.59 15.26
CA SER A 213 -29.51 -8.81 15.89
C SER A 213 -28.90 -10.07 15.26
N ARG A 214 -28.79 -10.11 13.93
CA ARG A 214 -28.21 -11.24 13.19
C ARG A 214 -26.70 -11.36 13.40
N LEU A 215 -25.99 -10.24 13.48
CA LEU A 215 -24.56 -10.23 13.73
C LEU A 215 -24.21 -10.76 15.14
N LYS A 216 -25.07 -10.52 16.13
CA LYS A 216 -24.90 -11.06 17.50
C LYS A 216 -25.01 -12.59 17.57
N ASP A 217 -25.78 -13.20 16.68
CA ASP A 217 -25.93 -14.66 16.64
C ASP A 217 -24.65 -15.37 16.17
N ALA A 218 -23.73 -14.64 15.52
CA ALA A 218 -22.44 -15.15 15.04
C ALA A 218 -22.56 -16.42 14.16
N GLN A 219 -23.71 -16.60 13.50
CA GLN A 219 -23.97 -17.71 12.58
C GLN A 219 -24.19 -17.16 11.18
N PRO A 220 -23.73 -17.86 10.12
CA PRO A 220 -24.14 -17.53 8.77
C PRO A 220 -25.65 -17.70 8.61
N TRP A 221 -26.28 -16.79 7.88
CA TRP A 221 -27.72 -16.84 7.65
C TRP A 221 -28.06 -16.65 6.19
N PHE A 222 -29.13 -17.32 5.78
CA PHE A 222 -29.69 -17.18 4.44
C PHE A 222 -30.63 -15.98 4.41
N ALA A 223 -30.53 -15.21 3.33
CA ALA A 223 -31.43 -14.13 2.98
C ALA A 223 -31.80 -14.26 1.50
N ARG A 224 -32.79 -13.49 1.08
CA ARG A 224 -33.17 -13.38 -0.33
C ARG A 224 -33.20 -11.91 -0.69
N ASP A 225 -32.42 -11.55 -1.68
CA ASP A 225 -32.55 -10.25 -2.33
C ASP A 225 -33.50 -10.38 -3.53
N GLU A 226 -33.91 -9.27 -4.14
CA GLU A 226 -34.83 -9.26 -5.29
C GLU A 226 -34.32 -10.10 -6.48
N ARG A 227 -33.01 -10.38 -6.54
CA ARG A 227 -32.33 -11.03 -7.66
C ARG A 227 -31.79 -12.44 -7.39
N SER A 228 -31.36 -12.79 -6.17
CA SER A 228 -30.80 -14.12 -5.86
C SER A 228 -30.94 -14.51 -4.39
N ALA A 229 -30.75 -15.80 -4.10
CA ALA A 229 -30.44 -16.25 -2.75
C ALA A 229 -29.08 -15.70 -2.31
N VAL A 230 -28.99 -15.28 -1.04
CA VAL A 230 -27.81 -14.66 -0.45
C VAL A 230 -27.44 -15.40 0.82
N LEU A 231 -26.15 -15.68 1.01
CA LEU A 231 -25.61 -16.21 2.25
C LEU A 231 -24.71 -15.15 2.88
N TYR A 232 -25.15 -14.63 4.02
CA TYR A 232 -24.34 -13.73 4.83
C TYR A 232 -23.52 -14.53 5.83
N VAL A 233 -22.24 -14.19 5.94
CA VAL A 233 -21.26 -14.91 6.74
C VAL A 233 -20.54 -13.90 7.64
N PRO A 234 -20.89 -13.81 8.94
CA PRO A 234 -20.21 -12.90 9.85
C PRO A 234 -18.80 -13.41 10.17
N LEU A 235 -17.80 -12.52 10.17
CA LEU A 235 -16.44 -12.81 10.59
C LEU A 235 -16.28 -12.35 12.05
N MET A 236 -16.17 -13.30 12.97
CA MET A 236 -16.12 -13.07 14.41
C MET A 236 -14.78 -13.52 15.01
N ALA A 237 -14.10 -12.62 15.72
CA ALA A 237 -12.82 -12.93 16.37
C ALA A 237 -12.90 -12.55 17.85
N THR A 238 -12.67 -13.53 18.74
CA THR A 238 -12.76 -13.38 20.21
C THR A 238 -14.06 -12.71 20.68
N GLY A 239 -15.19 -13.07 20.07
CA GLY A 239 -16.52 -12.54 20.43
C GLY A 239 -16.86 -11.17 19.83
N GLU A 240 -15.96 -10.57 19.05
CA GLU A 240 -16.18 -9.28 18.39
C GLU A 240 -16.33 -9.48 16.88
N ILE A 241 -17.18 -8.65 16.25
CA ILE A 241 -17.27 -8.62 14.79
C ILE A 241 -16.04 -7.90 14.22
N VAL A 242 -15.38 -8.55 13.26
CA VAL A 242 -14.27 -7.96 12.50
C VAL A 242 -14.62 -7.75 11.03
N GLY A 243 -15.64 -8.44 10.52
CA GLY A 243 -16.14 -8.24 9.17
C GLY A 243 -17.45 -8.97 8.90
N LEU A 244 -17.96 -8.80 7.69
CA LEU A 244 -19.13 -9.48 7.16
C LEU A 244 -18.86 -9.83 5.70
N ALA A 245 -19.04 -11.08 5.32
CA ALA A 245 -19.04 -11.48 3.92
C ALA A 245 -20.47 -11.74 3.44
N GLN A 246 -20.72 -11.48 2.16
CA GLN A 246 -21.95 -11.78 1.47
C GLN A 246 -21.61 -12.62 0.24
N LEU A 247 -22.26 -13.77 0.11
CA LEU A 247 -22.18 -14.64 -1.05
C LEU A 247 -23.51 -14.62 -1.77
N SER A 248 -23.49 -14.60 -3.10
CA SER A 248 -24.68 -14.47 -3.94
C SER A 248 -24.51 -15.31 -5.20
N ASP A 249 -25.61 -15.51 -5.94
CA ASP A 249 -25.64 -16.26 -7.19
C ASP A 249 -25.02 -17.69 -7.06
N PRO A 250 -25.62 -18.59 -6.26
CA PRO A 250 -25.19 -19.98 -6.16
C PRO A 250 -25.23 -20.70 -7.52
N LEU A 251 -24.20 -21.49 -7.83
CA LEU A 251 -24.06 -22.23 -9.09
C LEU A 251 -25.12 -23.33 -9.27
N ALA A 252 -25.61 -23.93 -8.17
CA ALA A 252 -26.53 -25.07 -8.19
C ALA A 252 -27.69 -24.90 -7.21
N GLY A 253 -28.78 -24.28 -7.68
CA GLY A 253 -30.01 -24.10 -6.89
C GLY A 253 -29.86 -23.02 -5.81
N ASP A 254 -30.36 -23.26 -4.60
CA ASP A 254 -30.20 -22.36 -3.45
C ASP A 254 -29.06 -22.83 -2.53
N PHE A 255 -28.50 -21.92 -1.72
CA PHE A 255 -27.51 -22.29 -0.72
C PHE A 255 -28.08 -23.28 0.31
N ARG A 256 -27.26 -24.28 0.68
CA ARG A 256 -27.63 -25.37 1.58
C ARG A 256 -26.95 -25.23 2.94
N GLN A 257 -27.40 -26.03 3.89
CA GLN A 257 -26.86 -26.02 5.26
C GLN A 257 -25.38 -26.45 5.31
N GLU A 258 -24.94 -27.30 4.38
CA GLU A 258 -23.53 -27.64 4.17
C GLU A 258 -22.67 -26.40 3.83
N HIS A 259 -23.13 -25.53 2.91
CA HIS A 259 -22.43 -24.29 2.58
C HIS A 259 -22.32 -23.35 3.79
N SER A 260 -23.39 -23.23 4.59
CA SER A 260 -23.37 -22.43 5.83
C SER A 260 -22.34 -22.96 6.83
N ARG A 261 -22.23 -24.29 6.99
CA ARG A 261 -21.26 -24.92 7.90
C ARG A 261 -19.83 -24.65 7.43
N ASP A 262 -19.53 -24.85 6.16
CA ASP A 262 -18.17 -24.70 5.64
C ASP A 262 -17.74 -23.22 5.59
N ALA A 263 -18.67 -22.33 5.22
CA ALA A 263 -18.47 -20.88 5.29
C ALA A 263 -18.13 -20.42 6.71
N ARG A 264 -18.83 -20.96 7.72
CA ARG A 264 -18.56 -20.62 9.13
C ARG A 264 -17.13 -21.01 9.53
N VAL A 265 -16.70 -22.23 9.18
CA VAL A 265 -15.34 -22.68 9.50
C VAL A 265 -14.31 -21.76 8.85
N LEU A 266 -14.44 -21.42 7.57
CA LEU A 266 -13.54 -20.47 6.93
C LEU A 266 -13.58 -19.08 7.57
N ALA A 267 -14.78 -18.59 7.90
CA ALA A 267 -14.98 -17.27 8.49
C ALA A 267 -14.33 -17.13 9.87
N ASP A 268 -14.37 -18.17 10.70
CA ASP A 268 -13.72 -18.17 12.02
C ASP A 268 -12.19 -18.00 11.90
N PHE A 269 -11.56 -18.68 10.95
CA PHE A 269 -10.11 -18.57 10.70
C PHE A 269 -9.76 -17.24 10.02
N ALA A 270 -10.56 -16.84 9.03
CA ALA A 270 -10.45 -15.56 8.35
C ALA A 270 -10.54 -14.38 9.33
N ALA A 271 -11.47 -14.44 10.28
CA ALA A 271 -11.67 -13.42 11.29
C ALA A 271 -10.41 -13.23 12.16
N VAL A 272 -9.75 -14.32 12.56
CA VAL A 272 -8.47 -14.27 13.29
C VAL A 272 -7.38 -13.62 12.43
N GLY A 273 -7.26 -14.02 11.16
CA GLY A 273 -6.32 -13.43 10.21
C GLY A 273 -6.52 -11.92 10.03
N VAL A 274 -7.77 -11.49 9.77
CA VAL A 274 -8.14 -10.07 9.65
C VAL A 274 -7.81 -9.31 10.94
N LYS A 275 -8.14 -9.85 12.11
CA LYS A 275 -7.84 -9.22 13.41
C LYS A 275 -6.34 -9.04 13.62
N ASN A 276 -5.55 -10.06 13.30
CA ASN A 276 -4.09 -10.01 13.41
C ASN A 276 -3.47 -9.02 12.42
N GLY A 277 -3.88 -9.04 11.16
CA GLY A 277 -3.44 -8.07 10.15
C GLY A 277 -3.75 -6.63 10.56
N ARG A 278 -4.99 -6.38 11.02
CA ARG A 278 -5.39 -5.05 11.57
C ARG A 278 -4.56 -4.66 12.77
N ARG A 279 -4.29 -5.57 13.71
CA ARG A 279 -3.44 -5.31 14.88
C ARG A 279 -2.01 -5.01 14.47
N MET A 280 -1.46 -5.72 13.49
CA MET A 280 -0.12 -5.46 12.95
C MET A 280 -0.05 -4.08 12.29
N MET A 281 -1.03 -3.72 11.46
CA MET A 281 -1.13 -2.38 10.87
C MET A 281 -1.31 -1.29 11.94
N ALA A 282 -2.11 -1.54 12.98
CA ALA A 282 -2.30 -0.61 14.08
C ALA A 282 -1.02 -0.43 14.91
N LEU A 283 -0.26 -1.51 15.14
CA LEU A 283 1.05 -1.46 15.79
C LEU A 283 2.09 -0.73 14.94
N GLN A 284 2.11 -0.98 13.63
CA GLN A 284 2.92 -0.22 12.68
C GLN A 284 2.56 1.26 12.78
N ARG A 285 1.25 1.61 12.76
CA ARG A 285 0.71 2.99 12.91
C ARG A 285 1.10 3.65 14.23
N LEU A 286 0.99 2.94 15.36
CA LEU A 286 1.40 3.43 16.68
C LEU A 286 2.92 3.59 16.81
N GLY A 287 3.70 2.90 15.97
CA GLY A 287 5.13 3.10 15.83
C GLY A 287 5.54 4.19 14.85
N LEU A 288 4.62 4.72 14.01
CA LEU A 288 4.96 5.65 12.93
C LEU A 288 5.38 7.03 13.42
N ARG A 289 4.93 7.47 14.60
CA ARG A 289 5.19 8.81 15.10
C ARG A 289 5.91 8.76 16.45
N ASP A 290 6.88 9.64 16.62
CA ASP A 290 7.56 9.86 17.88
C ASP A 290 6.56 10.40 18.92
N ARG A 291 6.48 9.75 20.08
CA ARG A 291 5.48 10.07 21.13
C ARG A 291 5.61 11.48 21.70
N GLU A 292 6.80 12.05 21.67
CA GLU A 292 7.08 13.35 22.30
C GLU A 292 6.81 14.52 21.35
N THR A 293 6.93 14.28 20.05
CA THR A 293 6.97 15.34 19.02
C THR A 293 5.92 15.18 17.93
N ALA A 294 5.26 14.02 17.84
CA ALA A 294 4.33 13.64 16.79
C ALA A 294 4.90 13.64 15.35
N ALA A 295 6.21 13.86 15.18
CA ALA A 295 6.90 13.70 13.91
C ALA A 295 6.99 12.22 13.52
N TYR A 296 7.05 11.92 12.22
CA TYR A 296 7.19 10.54 11.77
C TYR A 296 8.55 9.94 12.16
N ASN A 297 8.60 8.62 12.30
CA ASN A 297 9.84 7.88 12.48
C ASN A 297 10.61 7.82 11.16
N LEU A 298 11.89 7.48 11.25
CA LEU A 298 12.75 7.39 10.07
C LEU A 298 12.28 6.29 9.09
N SER A 299 11.82 5.13 9.58
CA SER A 299 11.40 4.00 8.73
C SER A 299 10.22 4.32 7.81
N TYR A 300 9.23 5.08 8.31
CA TYR A 300 8.10 5.54 7.50
C TYR A 300 8.56 6.61 6.50
N PHE A 301 9.43 7.52 6.95
CA PHE A 301 9.92 8.60 6.11
C PHE A 301 10.72 8.07 4.92
N THR A 302 11.57 7.06 5.12
CA THR A 302 12.34 6.45 4.03
C THR A 302 11.45 5.72 3.03
N ASP A 303 10.42 5.00 3.48
CA ASP A 303 9.42 4.38 2.59
C ASP A 303 8.63 5.43 1.80
N TYR A 304 8.18 6.49 2.47
CA TYR A 304 7.48 7.61 1.82
C TYR A 304 8.36 8.31 0.78
N ALA A 305 9.61 8.63 1.14
CA ALA A 305 10.57 9.26 0.24
C ALA A 305 10.89 8.38 -0.98
N SER A 306 11.04 7.07 -0.78
CA SER A 306 11.25 6.11 -1.88
C SER A 306 10.09 6.09 -2.86
N LYS A 307 8.84 6.12 -2.35
CA LYS A 307 7.63 6.23 -3.18
C LYS A 307 7.57 7.57 -3.91
N GLU A 308 7.97 8.65 -3.26
CA GLU A 308 7.96 9.98 -3.87
C GLU A 308 9.02 10.11 -4.98
N ILE A 309 10.22 9.54 -4.79
CA ILE A 309 11.25 9.41 -5.85
C ILE A 309 10.69 8.67 -7.06
N TYR A 310 10.01 7.53 -6.84
CA TYR A 310 9.41 6.76 -7.92
C TYR A 310 8.36 7.58 -8.70
N LYS A 311 7.45 8.27 -7.99
CA LYS A 311 6.44 9.14 -8.62
C LYS A 311 7.09 10.30 -9.38
N ALA A 312 8.05 10.99 -8.76
CA ALA A 312 8.74 12.13 -9.34
C ALA A 312 9.45 11.75 -10.63
N ARG A 313 10.18 10.62 -10.63
CA ARG A 313 10.83 10.07 -11.83
C ARG A 313 9.82 9.72 -12.93
N ARG A 314 8.70 9.09 -12.58
CA ARG A 314 7.67 8.67 -13.53
C ARG A 314 6.95 9.85 -14.20
N TYR A 315 6.66 10.90 -13.45
CA TYR A 315 5.86 12.04 -13.91
C TYR A 315 6.70 13.28 -14.25
N GLY A 316 8.03 13.20 -14.16
CA GLY A 316 8.93 14.34 -14.39
C GLY A 316 8.72 15.48 -13.40
N ARG A 317 8.36 15.16 -12.15
CA ARG A 317 8.14 16.17 -11.10
C ARG A 317 9.40 16.39 -10.27
N THR A 318 9.48 17.55 -9.63
CA THR A 318 10.52 17.86 -8.65
C THR A 318 9.96 17.79 -7.23
N PHE A 319 10.81 17.45 -6.28
CA PHE A 319 10.53 17.63 -4.85
C PHE A 319 11.83 17.96 -4.15
N SER A 320 11.73 18.56 -2.96
CA SER A 320 12.89 18.90 -2.17
C SER A 320 12.92 18.16 -0.85
N LEU A 321 14.13 17.70 -0.48
CA LEU A 321 14.43 17.09 0.80
C LEU A 321 15.22 18.10 1.63
N LEU A 322 14.82 18.29 2.88
CA LEU A 322 15.49 19.16 3.83
C LEU A 322 15.97 18.35 5.03
N THR A 323 17.11 18.76 5.57
CA THR A 323 17.66 18.25 6.81
C THR A 323 17.89 19.42 7.75
N PHE A 324 17.46 19.28 9.00
CA PHE A 324 17.72 20.25 10.06
C PHE A 324 18.54 19.60 11.17
N SER A 325 19.50 20.33 11.71
CA SER A 325 20.36 19.91 12.82
C SER A 325 20.43 20.95 13.93
N ILE A 326 20.37 20.51 15.18
CA ILE A 326 20.51 21.38 16.37
C ILE A 326 21.92 21.21 16.95
N ASP A 327 22.83 22.13 16.61
CA ASP A 327 24.26 21.97 16.94
C ASP A 327 24.52 21.94 18.45
N ASN A 328 23.82 22.77 19.24
CA ASN A 328 24.12 22.94 20.67
C ASN A 328 23.24 22.10 21.60
N LEU A 329 22.43 21.17 21.07
CA LEU A 329 21.54 20.35 21.90
C LEU A 329 22.27 19.50 22.97
N PRO A 330 23.44 18.88 22.70
CA PRO A 330 24.19 18.17 23.72
C PRO A 330 24.58 19.08 24.90
N LEU A 331 24.93 20.33 24.60
CA LEU A 331 25.32 21.30 25.61
C LEU A 331 24.12 21.77 26.44
N VAL A 332 22.95 21.96 25.82
CA VAL A 332 21.68 22.21 26.54
C VAL A 332 21.39 21.05 27.49
N ARG A 333 21.50 19.81 27.02
CA ARG A 333 21.21 18.61 27.82
C ARG A 333 22.10 18.52 29.06
N VAL A 334 23.38 18.91 28.95
CA VAL A 334 24.33 18.90 30.07
C VAL A 334 24.13 20.09 31.01
N ARG A 335 23.91 21.30 30.49
CA ARG A 335 23.89 22.54 31.30
C ARG A 335 22.51 22.91 31.86
N GLN A 336 21.44 22.62 31.13
CA GLN A 336 20.06 22.96 31.49
C GLN A 336 19.23 21.72 31.83
N GLY A 337 19.69 20.53 31.44
CA GLY A 337 19.07 19.26 31.78
C GLY A 337 18.23 18.65 30.64
N ALA A 338 17.84 17.40 30.84
CA ALA A 338 17.12 16.63 29.82
C ALA A 338 15.70 17.16 29.53
N ALA A 339 15.05 17.78 30.52
CA ALA A 339 13.71 18.35 30.35
C ALA A 339 13.72 19.55 29.39
N ASP A 340 14.67 20.47 29.54
CA ASP A 340 14.83 21.63 28.66
C ASP A 340 15.27 21.21 27.25
N ALA A 341 16.15 20.20 27.12
CA ALA A 341 16.51 19.66 25.81
C ALA A 341 15.29 19.06 25.08
N LYS A 342 14.41 18.33 25.79
CA LYS A 342 13.16 17.82 25.22
C LYS A 342 12.18 18.94 24.86
N LYS A 343 12.08 19.97 25.69
CA LYS A 343 11.27 21.16 25.45
C LYS A 343 11.72 21.88 24.17
N ALA A 344 13.03 22.05 23.97
CA ALA A 344 13.59 22.64 22.75
C ALA A 344 13.21 21.83 21.49
N VAL A 345 13.43 20.51 21.51
CA VAL A 345 13.10 19.64 20.37
C VAL A 345 11.60 19.68 20.04
N ARG A 346 10.74 19.63 21.07
CA ARG A 346 9.28 19.73 20.90
C ARG A 346 8.88 21.08 20.32
N GLY A 347 9.42 22.17 20.85
CA GLY A 347 9.17 23.53 20.36
C GLY A 347 9.57 23.69 18.89
N ILE A 348 10.74 23.18 18.50
CA ILE A 348 11.20 23.21 17.10
C ILE A 348 10.23 22.46 16.19
N ILE A 349 9.90 21.20 16.49
CA ILE A 349 8.98 20.41 15.65
C ILE A 349 7.60 21.05 15.58
N LYS A 350 7.12 21.62 16.69
CA LYS A 350 5.84 22.34 16.73
C LYS A 350 5.86 23.59 15.84
N ALA A 351 6.94 24.36 15.84
CA ALA A 351 7.11 25.51 14.96
C ALA A 351 7.14 25.11 13.49
N LEU A 352 7.91 24.06 13.15
CA LEU A 352 7.97 23.50 11.80
C LEU A 352 6.60 22.94 11.36
N SER A 353 5.88 22.27 12.24
CA SER A 353 4.57 21.69 11.94
C SER A 353 3.50 22.74 11.64
N LYS A 354 3.67 23.99 12.08
CA LYS A 354 2.75 25.10 11.78
C LYS A 354 2.94 25.68 10.37
N ILE A 355 4.11 25.49 9.75
CA ILE A 355 4.47 26.12 8.48
C ILE A 355 4.43 25.17 7.27
N ILE A 356 4.44 23.85 7.53
CA ILE A 356 4.35 22.81 6.51
C ILE A 356 2.91 22.61 6.01
N ARG A 357 2.77 22.16 4.77
CA ARG A 357 1.50 21.82 4.13
C ARG A 357 1.08 20.38 4.48
N ASP A 358 -0.18 20.03 4.22
CA ASP A 358 -0.69 18.67 4.45
C ASP A 358 0.05 17.59 3.65
N SER A 359 0.61 17.95 2.50
CA SER A 359 1.41 17.07 1.64
C SER A 359 2.85 16.86 2.13
N ASP A 360 3.33 17.76 2.99
CA ASP A 360 4.70 17.76 3.46
C ASP A 360 4.87 16.79 4.62
N VAL A 361 6.00 16.10 4.68
CA VAL A 361 6.25 15.10 5.72
C VAL A 361 7.47 15.49 6.54
N ILE A 362 7.31 15.55 7.86
CA ILE A 362 8.39 15.75 8.83
C ILE A 362 8.69 14.45 9.58
N ALA A 363 9.97 14.13 9.72
CA ALA A 363 10.44 12.97 10.47
C ALA A 363 11.59 13.31 11.41
N LYS A 364 11.63 12.59 12.54
CA LYS A 364 12.71 12.67 13.51
C LYS A 364 13.71 11.54 13.24
N ALA A 365 14.89 11.90 12.71
CA ALA A 365 15.98 10.96 12.45
C ALA A 365 16.77 10.67 13.74
N SER A 366 16.99 11.71 14.56
CA SER A 366 17.54 11.59 15.91
C SER A 366 17.03 12.73 16.79
N ASP A 367 17.48 12.82 18.04
CA ASP A 367 17.19 14.00 18.88
C ASP A 367 17.76 15.30 18.32
N GLN A 368 18.83 15.22 17.50
CA GLN A 368 19.53 16.38 16.94
C GLN A 368 19.23 16.62 15.47
N GLU A 369 18.64 15.66 14.76
CA GLU A 369 18.49 15.68 13.31
C GLU A 369 17.06 15.35 12.88
N PHE A 370 16.49 16.18 12.01
CA PHE A 370 15.14 16.03 11.47
C PHE A 370 15.17 16.11 9.95
N TYR A 371 14.28 15.37 9.31
CA TYR A 371 14.11 15.40 7.86
C TYR A 371 12.73 15.95 7.50
N LEU A 372 12.68 16.74 6.44
CA LEU A 372 11.45 17.19 5.81
C LEU A 372 11.46 16.82 4.34
N LEU A 373 10.33 16.36 3.82
CA LEU A 373 10.12 16.20 2.39
C LEU A 373 9.01 17.15 1.96
N LEU A 374 9.31 17.99 0.97
CA LEU A 374 8.41 18.97 0.37
C LEU A 374 8.10 18.54 -1.07
N PRO A 375 6.96 17.88 -1.34
CA PRO A 375 6.53 17.54 -2.69
C PRO A 375 6.35 18.78 -3.56
N GLU A 376 6.58 18.64 -4.87
CA GLU A 376 6.33 19.71 -5.87
C GLU A 376 7.01 21.04 -5.51
N THR A 377 8.21 20.94 -4.93
CA THR A 377 8.99 22.09 -4.45
C THR A 377 10.38 22.05 -5.08
N ASP A 378 10.72 23.10 -5.81
CA ASP A 378 12.06 23.34 -6.39
C ASP A 378 13.08 23.75 -5.31
N PHE A 379 14.35 23.89 -5.72
CA PHE A 379 15.43 24.22 -4.80
C PHE A 379 15.25 25.60 -4.15
N PHE A 380 14.79 26.59 -4.93
CA PHE A 380 14.57 27.94 -4.43
C PHE A 380 13.47 27.99 -3.37
N GLY A 381 12.35 27.31 -3.60
CA GLY A 381 11.25 27.14 -2.66
C GLY A 381 11.70 26.43 -1.38
N ALA A 382 12.60 25.44 -1.48
CA ALA A 382 13.21 24.79 -0.33
C ALA A 382 14.08 25.76 0.48
N MET A 383 14.88 26.61 -0.17
CA MET A 383 15.66 27.66 0.53
C MET A 383 14.76 28.66 1.24
N MET A 384 13.70 29.14 0.58
CA MET A 384 12.72 30.03 1.19
C MET A 384 12.02 29.38 2.38
N PHE A 385 11.73 28.08 2.29
CA PHE A 385 11.22 27.32 3.42
C PHE A 385 12.23 27.26 4.58
N VAL A 386 13.52 26.96 4.33
CA VAL A 386 14.56 26.96 5.39
C VAL A 386 14.59 28.31 6.11
N ARG A 387 14.50 29.42 5.38
CA ARG A 387 14.49 30.77 5.95
C ARG A 387 13.28 31.00 6.86
N ARG A 388 12.08 30.66 6.36
CA ARG A 388 10.84 30.72 7.15
C ARG A 388 10.87 29.81 8.36
N ALA A 389 11.45 28.62 8.23
CA ALA A 389 11.60 27.64 9.30
C ALA A 389 12.49 28.16 10.44
N VAL A 390 13.65 28.72 10.12
CA VAL A 390 14.56 29.29 11.11
C VAL A 390 13.90 30.49 11.83
N ALA A 391 13.21 31.36 11.09
CA ALA A 391 12.48 32.49 11.68
C ALA A 391 11.35 32.01 12.63
N ALA A 392 10.50 31.08 12.15
CA ALA A 392 9.38 30.55 12.95
C ALA A 392 9.86 29.83 14.22
N VAL A 393 11.00 29.13 14.16
CA VAL A 393 11.59 28.48 15.34
C VAL A 393 12.07 29.51 16.37
N ARG A 394 12.70 30.61 15.94
CA ARG A 394 13.14 31.69 16.84
C ARG A 394 11.97 32.40 17.54
N GLU A 395 10.78 32.36 16.94
CA GLU A 395 9.56 32.97 17.50
C GLU A 395 8.77 32.03 18.43
N GLU A 396 9.06 30.72 18.46
CA GLU A 396 8.30 29.78 19.28
C GLU A 396 8.64 29.93 20.78
N PRO A 397 7.65 30.15 21.67
CA PRO A 397 7.91 30.45 23.09
C PRO A 397 8.70 29.37 23.84
N GLU A 398 8.46 28.09 23.52
CA GLU A 398 9.20 26.97 24.13
C GLU A 398 10.68 26.97 23.76
N VAL A 399 11.01 27.46 22.57
CA VAL A 399 12.38 27.56 22.05
C VAL A 399 13.07 28.79 22.65
N GLN A 400 12.39 29.95 22.67
CA GLN A 400 12.93 31.19 23.25
C GLN A 400 13.36 31.04 24.70
N ASP A 401 12.58 30.34 25.51
CA ASP A 401 12.90 30.08 26.93
C ASP A 401 14.23 29.29 27.12
N VAL A 402 14.56 28.42 26.17
CA VAL A 402 15.82 27.67 26.18
C VAL A 402 16.95 28.51 25.57
N GLU A 403 16.68 29.22 24.48
CA GLU A 403 17.67 30.05 23.77
C GLU A 403 18.19 31.23 24.60
N GLN A 404 17.35 31.83 25.45
CA GLN A 404 17.77 32.90 26.38
C GLN A 404 18.93 32.47 27.29
N ARG A 405 19.00 31.17 27.61
CA ARG A 405 20.02 30.59 28.49
C ARG A 405 21.19 30.01 27.70
N LEU A 406 20.94 29.41 26.55
CA LEU A 406 21.97 28.89 25.65
C LEU A 406 21.43 28.80 24.20
N PRO A 407 22.11 29.40 23.21
CA PRO A 407 21.64 29.37 21.82
C PRO A 407 21.63 27.95 21.27
N LEU A 408 20.53 27.55 20.61
CA LEU A 408 20.37 26.19 20.07
C LEU A 408 21.14 25.97 18.75
N ALA A 409 21.30 27.03 17.97
CA ALA A 409 21.98 27.03 16.66
C ALA A 409 21.40 25.98 15.69
N LEU A 410 20.14 26.19 15.27
CA LEU A 410 19.48 25.38 14.25
C LEU A 410 20.09 25.65 12.87
N VAL A 411 20.56 24.61 12.19
CA VAL A 411 21.11 24.68 10.83
C VAL A 411 20.29 23.80 9.89
N GLY A 412 19.87 24.35 8.75
CA GLY A 412 19.13 23.63 7.71
C GLY A 412 19.94 23.47 6.42
N GLY A 413 19.83 22.32 5.78
CA GLY A 413 20.33 22.06 4.43
C GLY A 413 19.21 21.51 3.55
N ALA A 414 19.19 21.88 2.28
CA ALA A 414 18.18 21.46 1.31
C ALA A 414 18.83 20.73 0.13
N SER A 415 18.11 19.82 -0.52
CA SER A 415 18.45 19.21 -1.80
C SER A 415 17.18 18.98 -2.62
N THR A 416 17.31 18.87 -3.94
CA THR A 416 16.16 18.75 -4.85
C THR A 416 16.38 17.62 -5.84
N PHE A 417 15.38 16.75 -5.95
CA PHE A 417 15.36 15.69 -6.96
C PHE A 417 14.84 16.24 -8.30
N PRO A 418 15.42 15.85 -9.45
CA PRO A 418 16.57 14.94 -9.61
C PRO A 418 17.94 15.65 -9.64
N LYS A 419 17.98 16.99 -9.52
CA LYS A 419 19.20 17.80 -9.74
C LYS A 419 20.36 17.44 -8.80
N ASP A 420 20.06 17.16 -7.54
CA ASP A 420 21.08 16.94 -6.50
C ASP A 420 21.40 15.45 -6.26
N GLY A 421 20.54 14.52 -6.68
CA GLY A 421 20.71 13.08 -6.50
C GLY A 421 19.55 12.25 -7.06
N GLU A 422 19.81 10.96 -7.29
CA GLU A 422 18.85 10.01 -7.88
C GLU A 422 18.17 9.10 -6.84
N ASP A 423 18.72 9.00 -5.63
CA ASP A 423 18.17 8.21 -4.52
C ASP A 423 18.15 9.00 -3.20
N PHE A 424 17.58 8.39 -2.17
CA PHE A 424 17.41 9.02 -0.87
C PHE A 424 18.75 9.36 -0.20
N ASP A 425 19.74 8.47 -0.30
CA ASP A 425 21.02 8.61 0.40
C ASP A 425 21.88 9.72 -0.23
N GLU A 426 21.87 9.83 -1.56
CA GLU A 426 22.50 10.93 -2.29
C GLU A 426 21.90 12.29 -1.91
N LEU A 427 20.57 12.38 -1.84
CA LEU A 427 19.87 13.61 -1.45
C LEU A 427 20.20 14.01 0.00
N VAL A 428 20.18 13.05 0.94
CA VAL A 428 20.58 13.31 2.34
C VAL A 428 22.05 13.75 2.43
N HIS A 429 22.93 13.09 1.68
CA HIS A 429 24.35 13.44 1.64
C HIS A 429 24.55 14.89 1.18
N ARG A 430 23.82 15.33 0.15
CA ARG A 430 23.83 16.71 -0.34
C ARG A 430 23.32 17.71 0.70
N CYS A 431 22.22 17.38 1.39
CA CYS A 431 21.70 18.22 2.48
C CYS A 431 22.75 18.42 3.57
N ARG A 432 23.40 17.33 4.02
CA ARG A 432 24.44 17.38 5.06
C ARG A 432 25.65 18.19 4.63
N ARG A 433 26.13 18.00 3.40
CA ARG A 433 27.21 18.80 2.85
C ARG A 433 26.88 20.30 2.84
N ARG A 434 25.66 20.68 2.43
CA ARG A 434 25.21 22.09 2.47
C ARG A 434 25.09 22.63 3.90
N MET A 435 24.73 21.81 4.89
CA MET A 435 24.80 22.22 6.30
C MET A 435 26.25 22.47 6.76
N ASP A 436 27.20 21.64 6.35
CA ASP A 436 28.62 21.82 6.68
C ASP A 436 29.21 23.07 6.01
N GLU A 437 28.85 23.32 4.75
CA GLU A 437 29.16 24.57 4.04
C GLU A 437 28.60 25.79 4.81
N ARG A 438 27.35 25.73 5.29
CA ARG A 438 26.76 26.78 6.14
C ARG A 438 27.47 26.94 7.49
N ARG A 439 27.93 25.86 8.11
CA ARG A 439 28.71 25.92 9.38
C ARG A 439 30.07 26.57 9.17
N ALA A 440 30.70 26.33 8.03
CA ALA A 440 32.01 26.90 7.66
C ALA A 440 31.92 28.33 7.09
N SER A 441 30.70 28.78 6.73
CA SER A 441 30.42 30.08 6.12
C SER A 441 31.00 31.25 6.93
N LEU A 442 31.39 32.31 6.21
CA LEU A 442 31.77 33.58 6.83
C LEU A 442 30.64 34.17 7.69
N GLN A 443 29.39 33.92 7.33
CA GLN A 443 28.21 34.34 8.08
C GLN A 443 28.33 33.98 9.56
N ARG A 444 28.69 32.72 9.82
CA ARG A 444 28.83 32.20 11.19
C ARG A 444 30.17 32.56 11.81
N ARG A 445 31.26 32.51 11.04
CA ARG A 445 32.62 32.79 11.54
C ARG A 445 32.79 34.23 12.03
N LEU A 446 32.15 35.18 11.34
CA LEU A 446 32.17 36.59 11.71
C LEU A 446 30.97 37.00 12.57
N MET A 447 30.12 36.04 12.98
CA MET A 447 28.92 36.27 13.79
C MET A 447 28.00 37.34 13.20
N LEU A 448 27.80 37.30 11.89
CA LEU A 448 27.07 38.35 11.16
C LEU A 448 25.59 38.37 11.55
N ASP A 449 24.98 37.25 11.95
CA ASP A 449 23.54 37.12 12.21
C ASP A 449 22.93 38.20 13.14
N GLY A 450 23.70 38.75 14.07
CA GLY A 450 23.25 39.79 15.01
C GLY A 450 23.39 41.23 14.52
N LEU A 451 24.03 41.45 13.37
CA LEU A 451 24.31 42.80 12.85
C LEU A 451 23.19 43.32 11.95
N PRO A 452 22.81 44.61 12.05
CA PRO A 452 22.03 45.30 11.02
C PRO A 452 22.69 45.23 9.64
N PHE A 453 21.90 45.48 8.57
CA PHE A 453 22.37 45.37 7.19
C PHE A 453 23.65 46.20 6.94
N TRP A 454 23.64 47.49 7.28
CA TRP A 454 24.76 48.39 7.01
C TRP A 454 25.99 48.11 7.87
N ASP A 455 25.81 47.65 9.11
CA ASP A 455 26.92 47.27 9.99
C ASP A 455 27.63 46.01 9.46
N GLU A 456 26.87 45.08 8.89
CA GLU A 456 27.44 43.93 8.16
C GLU A 456 28.19 44.39 6.90
N VAL A 457 27.60 45.27 6.10
CA VAL A 457 28.24 45.83 4.89
C VAL A 457 29.58 46.49 5.23
N ASP A 458 29.64 47.32 6.27
CA ASP A 458 30.85 47.99 6.71
C ASP A 458 31.92 46.99 7.20
N LEU A 459 31.51 45.94 7.91
CA LEU A 459 32.42 44.88 8.36
C LEU A 459 33.00 44.09 7.17
N LEU A 460 32.16 43.74 6.19
CA LEU A 460 32.53 43.00 4.98
C LEU A 460 33.40 43.83 4.05
N LEU A 461 33.11 45.11 3.84
CA LEU A 461 33.95 46.04 3.08
C LEU A 461 35.28 46.33 3.79
N GLY A 462 35.30 46.21 5.11
CA GLY A 462 36.50 46.29 5.93
C GLY A 462 36.96 47.71 6.23
N THR A 463 37.33 47.91 7.49
CA THR A 463 38.05 49.07 8.02
C THR A 463 39.46 48.62 8.45
N PRO A 464 40.38 49.54 8.81
CA PRO A 464 41.70 49.16 9.34
C PRO A 464 41.66 48.21 10.54
N ASN A 465 40.55 48.19 11.29
CA ASN A 465 40.34 47.34 12.46
C ASN A 465 39.52 46.08 12.16
N SER A 466 39.03 45.90 10.93
CA SER A 466 38.20 44.75 10.58
C SER A 466 39.03 43.46 10.59
N PRO A 467 38.44 42.34 11.02
CA PRO A 467 39.11 41.05 10.98
C PRO A 467 39.58 40.74 9.56
N LYS A 468 40.73 40.08 9.46
CA LYS A 468 41.19 39.53 8.19
C LYS A 468 40.20 38.45 7.76
N LEU A 469 39.86 38.44 6.48
CA LEU A 469 39.15 37.31 5.93
C LEU A 469 40.05 36.07 6.05
N PRO A 470 39.47 34.89 6.33
CA PRO A 470 40.22 33.64 6.35
C PRO A 470 40.93 33.47 5.01
N VAL A 471 42.24 33.19 5.05
CA VAL A 471 42.99 32.82 3.86
C VAL A 471 43.06 31.29 3.84
N ASP A 472 42.41 30.63 2.89
CA ASP A 472 42.42 29.17 2.74
C ASP A 472 42.85 28.81 1.30
N ASP A 473 43.70 27.81 1.12
CA ASP A 473 44.39 27.51 -0.16
C ASP A 473 43.46 26.98 -1.28
N ARG A 474 42.16 26.79 -0.99
CA ARG A 474 41.12 26.42 -1.98
C ARG A 474 40.49 27.68 -2.56
N ALA A 475 39.84 27.59 -3.72
CA ALA A 475 39.16 28.73 -4.34
C ALA A 475 38.20 29.41 -3.35
N GLU A 476 38.66 30.51 -2.74
CA GLU A 476 37.90 31.18 -1.68
C GLU A 476 36.59 31.74 -2.26
N PRO A 477 35.45 31.41 -1.65
CA PRO A 477 34.17 31.94 -2.11
C PRO A 477 34.08 33.44 -1.86
N SER A 478 34.89 34.04 -0.98
CA SER A 478 34.77 35.44 -0.54
C SER A 478 36.08 36.18 -0.61
N ARG A 479 36.10 37.40 -1.15
CA ARG A 479 37.29 38.26 -1.21
C ARG A 479 36.94 39.71 -0.92
N ARG A 480 37.92 40.42 -0.37
CA ARG A 480 37.85 41.86 -0.07
C ARG A 480 39.09 42.56 -0.59
N GLY A 481 38.92 43.65 -1.33
CA GLY A 481 40.05 44.36 -1.89
C GLY A 481 39.68 45.40 -2.94
N LYS A 482 40.67 45.74 -3.78
CA LYS A 482 40.44 46.55 -4.97
C LYS A 482 39.63 45.75 -5.98
N VAL A 483 38.62 46.38 -6.54
CA VAL A 483 37.75 45.81 -7.58
C VAL A 483 37.92 46.63 -8.85
N ALA A 484 37.85 45.99 -10.02
CA ALA A 484 37.89 46.70 -11.30
C ALA A 484 36.65 47.59 -11.44
N ASP A 485 36.82 48.82 -11.92
CA ASP A 485 35.73 49.81 -12.00
C ASP A 485 34.58 49.34 -12.93
N VAL A 486 34.87 48.46 -13.89
CA VAL A 486 33.87 47.90 -14.84
C VAL A 486 33.12 46.68 -14.29
N LEU A 487 33.60 46.05 -13.21
CA LEU A 487 33.07 44.74 -12.77
C LEU A 487 31.57 44.81 -12.41
N PHE A 488 31.14 45.91 -11.79
CA PHE A 488 29.74 46.10 -11.39
C PHE A 488 28.79 46.13 -12.60
N ASP A 489 29.21 46.75 -13.70
CA ASP A 489 28.42 46.84 -14.92
C ASP A 489 28.46 45.52 -15.72
N GLU A 490 29.64 44.88 -15.79
CA GLU A 490 29.82 43.57 -16.44
C GLU A 490 28.99 42.47 -15.77
N LEU A 491 28.93 42.45 -14.43
CA LEU A 491 28.13 41.48 -13.69
C LEU A 491 26.64 41.67 -13.90
N GLN A 492 26.15 42.92 -13.94
CA GLN A 492 24.75 43.20 -14.27
C GLN A 492 24.39 42.67 -15.67
N ALA A 493 25.27 42.89 -16.66
CA ALA A 493 25.06 42.40 -18.02
C ALA A 493 25.14 40.85 -18.12
N GLU A 494 25.98 40.19 -17.32
CA GLU A 494 26.04 38.72 -17.26
C GLU A 494 24.80 38.12 -16.59
N ILE A 495 24.35 38.69 -15.46
CA ILE A 495 23.14 38.24 -14.77
C ILE A 495 21.90 38.43 -15.66
N ALA A 496 21.82 39.55 -16.39
CA ALA A 496 20.76 39.76 -17.39
C ALA A 496 20.75 38.63 -18.45
N ARG A 497 21.93 38.27 -18.97
CA ARG A 497 22.07 37.16 -19.94
C ARG A 497 21.68 35.81 -19.35
N GLU A 498 22.03 35.53 -18.09
CA GLU A 498 21.60 34.30 -17.41
C GLU A 498 20.09 34.24 -17.24
N LEU A 499 19.46 35.33 -16.79
CA LEU A 499 18.00 35.46 -16.65
C LEU A 499 17.26 35.27 -17.98
N MET A 500 17.80 35.84 -19.06
CA MET A 500 17.21 35.67 -20.39
C MET A 500 17.41 34.26 -20.97
N ARG A 501 18.45 33.54 -20.54
CA ARG A 501 18.73 32.17 -20.98
C ARG A 501 17.77 31.16 -20.35
N ASP A 502 17.36 31.38 -19.10
CA ASP A 502 16.37 30.55 -18.41
C ASP A 502 15.34 31.42 -17.65
N PRO A 503 14.34 31.99 -18.35
CA PRO A 503 13.34 32.86 -17.75
C PRO A 503 12.47 32.18 -16.69
N GLY A 504 12.39 30.84 -16.73
CA GLY A 504 11.62 30.03 -15.80
C GLY A 504 12.30 29.86 -14.43
N SER A 505 13.63 30.07 -14.35
CA SER A 505 14.38 29.94 -13.11
C SER A 505 13.97 30.99 -12.08
N ARG A 506 13.65 30.54 -10.87
CA ARG A 506 13.32 31.43 -9.75
C ARG A 506 14.57 32.02 -9.13
N GLY A 507 14.45 33.27 -8.70
CA GLY A 507 15.54 34.00 -8.08
C GLY A 507 15.12 35.37 -7.54
N LEU A 508 16.00 35.95 -6.74
CA LEU A 508 15.93 37.29 -6.19
C LEU A 508 17.21 38.04 -6.56
N LEU A 509 17.04 39.16 -7.25
CA LEU A 509 18.12 40.08 -7.58
C LEU A 509 17.85 41.44 -6.95
N TYR A 510 18.81 41.94 -6.18
CA TYR A 510 18.84 43.30 -5.69
C TYR A 510 20.03 44.02 -6.28
N VAL A 511 19.80 45.09 -7.04
CA VAL A 511 20.85 45.97 -7.53
C VAL A 511 20.67 47.33 -6.88
N GLY A 512 21.64 47.72 -6.05
CA GLY A 512 21.65 49.00 -5.38
C GLY A 512 22.73 49.92 -5.94
N GLY A 513 22.41 51.20 -6.04
CA GLY A 513 23.35 52.24 -6.46
C GLY A 513 22.84 53.64 -6.13
N PRO A 514 23.62 54.67 -6.50
CA PRO A 514 23.25 56.05 -6.20
C PRO A 514 21.94 56.48 -6.87
N GLU A 515 21.71 56.00 -8.08
CA GLU A 515 20.65 56.45 -8.98
C GLU A 515 20.09 55.27 -9.79
N ILE A 516 18.77 55.20 -9.91
CA ILE A 516 18.08 54.23 -10.76
C ILE A 516 17.93 54.83 -12.16
N ARG A 517 18.75 54.35 -13.10
CA ARG A 517 18.84 54.89 -14.46
C ARG A 517 18.33 53.92 -15.52
N SER A 518 17.80 54.45 -16.62
CA SER A 518 17.34 53.65 -17.78
C SER A 518 18.48 52.92 -18.50
N ASP A 519 19.69 53.50 -18.47
CA ASP A 519 20.90 52.99 -19.12
C ASP A 519 21.67 51.94 -18.30
N LEU A 520 21.14 51.51 -17.14
CA LEU A 520 21.79 50.47 -16.34
C LEU A 520 21.90 49.17 -17.15
N PRO A 521 23.05 48.46 -17.11
CA PRO A 521 23.23 47.24 -17.90
C PRO A 521 22.17 46.15 -17.64
N ILE A 522 21.67 46.06 -16.40
CA ILE A 522 20.58 45.14 -16.05
C ILE A 522 19.24 45.55 -16.67
N ALA A 523 18.97 46.86 -16.79
CA ALA A 523 17.76 47.38 -17.41
C ALA A 523 17.81 47.19 -18.93
N ALA A 524 18.90 47.62 -19.57
CA ALA A 524 19.14 47.42 -20.99
C ALA A 524 19.11 45.93 -21.39
N GLY A 525 19.71 45.06 -20.57
CA GLY A 525 19.75 43.62 -20.83
C GLY A 525 18.40 42.90 -20.70
N LEU A 526 17.41 43.53 -20.06
CA LEU A 526 16.08 42.96 -19.81
C LEU A 526 14.94 43.71 -20.51
N GLU A 527 15.25 44.65 -21.42
CA GLU A 527 14.24 45.37 -22.22
C GLU A 527 13.31 44.42 -22.98
N SER A 528 13.83 43.29 -23.44
CA SER A 528 13.08 42.25 -24.15
C SER A 528 12.67 41.07 -23.25
N ALA A 529 12.70 41.23 -21.94
CA ALA A 529 12.34 40.16 -21.01
C ALA A 529 10.86 39.77 -21.15
N PRO A 530 10.53 38.48 -21.06
CA PRO A 530 9.16 38.04 -21.12
C PRO A 530 8.38 38.51 -19.87
N PRO A 531 7.07 38.78 -20.00
CA PRO A 531 6.26 39.32 -18.91
C PRO A 531 6.08 38.36 -17.73
N ASP A 532 6.37 37.06 -17.91
CA ASP A 532 6.25 35.98 -16.93
C ASP A 532 7.60 35.54 -16.35
N LEU A 533 8.60 36.43 -16.32
CA LEU A 533 9.90 36.16 -15.69
C LEU A 533 9.71 35.69 -14.23
N SER A 534 10.16 34.47 -13.92
CA SER A 534 10.02 33.87 -12.59
C SER A 534 10.85 34.57 -11.51
N SER A 535 11.98 35.16 -11.90
CA SER A 535 12.89 35.87 -11.00
C SER A 535 12.41 37.28 -10.71
N ARG A 536 12.50 37.70 -9.45
CA ARG A 536 12.15 39.07 -9.04
C ARG A 536 13.39 39.93 -8.94
N ILE A 537 13.30 41.12 -9.52
CA ILE A 537 14.43 42.03 -9.66
C ILE A 537 14.06 43.39 -9.09
N TYR A 538 14.84 43.83 -8.11
CA TYR A 538 14.66 45.09 -7.41
C TYR A 538 15.83 46.02 -7.69
N LEU A 539 15.52 47.25 -8.10
CA LEU A 539 16.50 48.31 -8.29
C LEU A 539 16.35 49.32 -7.16
N LEU A 540 17.43 49.61 -6.43
CA LEU A 540 17.41 50.45 -5.24
C LEU A 540 18.30 51.67 -5.45
N GLY A 541 17.75 52.87 -5.22
CA GLY A 541 18.49 54.13 -5.40
C GLY A 541 17.57 55.34 -5.46
N ARG A 542 18.13 56.50 -5.81
CA ARG A 542 17.33 57.71 -6.05
C ARG A 542 16.65 57.65 -7.42
N ARG A 543 15.50 58.31 -7.54
CA ARG A 543 14.79 58.38 -8.81
C ARG A 543 15.52 59.28 -9.81
N MET A 544 15.77 58.76 -11.02
CA MET A 544 16.27 59.55 -12.16
C MET A 544 15.32 59.45 -13.36
N ASP A 545 15.51 58.48 -14.23
CA ASP A 545 14.86 58.43 -15.56
C ASP A 545 14.30 57.06 -15.94
N LEU A 546 14.43 56.03 -15.08
CA LEU A 546 13.83 54.73 -15.36
C LEU A 546 12.29 54.83 -15.38
N GLU A 547 11.69 54.63 -16.56
CA GLU A 547 10.24 54.52 -16.76
C GLU A 547 9.69 53.18 -16.20
N SER A 548 8.40 52.89 -16.44
CA SER A 548 7.82 51.59 -16.10
C SER A 548 8.49 50.48 -16.92
N HIS A 549 9.07 49.49 -16.23
CA HIS A 549 9.69 48.33 -16.85
C HIS A 549 8.93 47.05 -16.45
N PRO A 550 8.62 46.13 -17.37
CA PRO A 550 7.76 44.97 -17.08
C PRO A 550 8.39 43.97 -16.10
N ALA A 551 9.72 43.83 -16.10
CA ALA A 551 10.46 42.85 -15.28
C ALA A 551 11.21 43.45 -14.08
N LEU A 552 11.22 44.77 -13.91
CA LEU A 552 12.02 45.44 -12.86
C LEU A 552 11.12 46.17 -11.87
N THR A 553 11.43 46.04 -10.59
CA THR A 553 10.73 46.73 -9.51
C THR A 553 11.62 47.83 -8.93
N PRO A 554 11.45 49.11 -9.31
CA PRO A 554 12.21 50.20 -8.72
C PRO A 554 11.74 50.48 -7.28
N VAL A 555 12.70 50.64 -6.37
CA VAL A 555 12.51 51.01 -4.97
C VAL A 555 13.27 52.30 -4.73
N PHE A 556 12.53 53.40 -4.60
CA PHE A 556 13.10 54.73 -4.45
C PHE A 556 13.46 55.00 -2.99
N LEU A 557 14.77 55.13 -2.71
CA LEU A 557 15.31 55.38 -1.37
C LEU A 557 15.79 56.83 -1.28
N GLU A 558 14.84 57.76 -1.25
CA GLU A 558 15.13 59.19 -1.16
C GLU A 558 15.71 59.56 0.21
N GLY A 559 16.91 60.16 0.23
CA GLY A 559 17.54 60.67 1.45
C GLY A 559 18.45 59.70 2.22
N ASP A 560 18.55 58.42 1.85
CA ASP A 560 19.53 57.50 2.47
C ASP A 560 20.92 57.69 1.84
N GLU A 561 21.79 58.46 2.51
CA GLU A 561 23.16 58.68 2.05
C GLU A 561 24.02 57.40 2.02
N ARG A 562 23.63 56.34 2.74
CA ARG A 562 24.39 55.08 2.77
C ARG A 562 24.27 54.37 1.42
N VAL A 563 23.06 54.32 0.85
CA VAL A 563 22.80 53.79 -0.50
C VAL A 563 23.53 54.62 -1.55
N ALA A 564 23.54 55.95 -1.40
CA ALA A 564 24.21 56.83 -2.36
C ALA A 564 25.76 56.67 -2.43
N ARG A 565 26.36 56.07 -1.40
CA ARG A 565 27.81 55.86 -1.29
C ARG A 565 28.26 54.45 -1.67
N HIS A 566 27.31 53.53 -1.86
CA HIS A 566 27.57 52.12 -2.11
C HIS A 566 26.90 51.65 -3.39
N GLU A 567 27.54 50.71 -4.06
CA GLU A 567 26.96 49.96 -5.15
C GLU A 567 26.97 48.48 -4.76
N PHE A 568 25.86 47.78 -4.96
CA PHE A 568 25.78 46.38 -4.61
C PHE A 568 24.89 45.58 -5.56
N ILE A 569 25.24 44.30 -5.71
CA ILE A 569 24.47 43.28 -6.40
C ILE A 569 24.32 42.14 -5.42
N LEU A 570 23.09 41.76 -5.09
CA LEU A 570 22.80 40.55 -4.31
C LEU A 570 21.93 39.64 -5.19
N TRP A 571 22.48 38.51 -5.61
CA TRP A 571 21.85 37.55 -6.50
C TRP A 571 21.70 36.21 -5.81
N LEU A 572 20.47 35.72 -5.71
CA LEU A 572 20.16 34.40 -5.17
C LEU A 572 19.16 33.69 -6.08
N SER A 573 19.54 32.57 -6.67
CA SER A 573 18.72 31.79 -7.60
C SER A 573 18.78 30.29 -7.33
N GLU A 574 18.10 29.51 -8.16
CA GLU A 574 18.19 28.04 -8.14
C GLU A 574 19.59 27.50 -8.49
N SER A 575 20.40 28.26 -9.24
CA SER A 575 21.70 27.85 -9.78
C SER A 575 22.88 28.50 -9.07
N ALA A 576 22.71 29.71 -8.54
CA ALA A 576 23.80 30.53 -8.07
C ALA A 576 23.43 31.40 -6.86
N ALA A 577 24.45 31.71 -6.07
CA ALA A 577 24.40 32.78 -5.07
C ALA A 577 25.64 33.64 -5.24
N TYR A 578 25.46 34.95 -5.38
CA TYR A 578 26.57 35.88 -5.52
C TYR A 578 26.21 37.23 -4.90
N ALA A 579 27.15 37.82 -4.19
CA ALA A 579 27.07 39.20 -3.74
C ALA A 579 28.31 39.97 -4.16
N LEU A 580 28.13 41.20 -4.64
CA LEU A 580 29.16 42.22 -4.77
C LEU A 580 28.67 43.44 -4.00
N ILE A 581 29.52 44.01 -3.17
CA ILE A 581 29.30 45.28 -2.49
C ILE A 581 30.56 46.11 -2.68
N GLN A 582 30.44 47.35 -3.11
CA GLN A 582 31.58 48.23 -3.32
C GLN A 582 31.28 49.67 -2.89
N ARG A 583 32.35 50.38 -2.54
CA ARG A 583 32.31 51.80 -2.20
C ARG A 583 33.21 52.56 -3.18
N ARG A 584 32.63 53.53 -3.90
CA ARG A 584 33.37 54.39 -4.82
C ARG A 584 34.18 55.44 -4.04
N GLY A 585 35.50 55.43 -4.21
CA GLY A 585 36.42 56.41 -3.63
C GLY A 585 37.09 57.29 -4.69
N ARG A 586 37.76 58.38 -4.26
CA ARG A 586 38.59 59.22 -5.13
C ARG A 586 39.90 58.49 -5.50
N GLY A 587 39.85 57.52 -6.42
CA GLY A 587 41.04 56.94 -7.07
C GLY A 587 41.09 55.42 -7.24
N ALA A 588 40.25 54.63 -6.53
CA ALA A 588 40.06 53.20 -6.77
C ALA A 588 38.78 52.71 -6.10
N THR A 589 38.08 51.76 -6.72
CA THR A 589 36.91 51.10 -6.16
C THR A 589 37.34 49.98 -5.19
N TRP A 590 36.84 50.04 -3.96
CA TRP A 590 37.09 49.02 -2.94
C TRP A 590 35.80 48.24 -2.70
N GLY A 591 35.90 46.91 -2.73
CA GLY A 591 34.72 46.06 -2.64
C GLY A 591 34.97 44.73 -1.96
N PHE A 592 33.86 44.11 -1.62
CA PHE A 592 33.73 42.75 -1.13
C PHE A 592 32.84 41.98 -2.09
N HIS A 593 33.26 40.79 -2.48
CA HIS A 593 32.41 39.91 -3.26
C HIS A 593 32.46 38.49 -2.72
N THR A 594 31.34 37.78 -2.82
CA THR A 594 31.22 36.42 -2.31
C THR A 594 30.27 35.55 -3.11
N SER A 595 30.58 34.27 -3.22
CA SER A 595 29.66 33.21 -3.65
C SER A 595 29.22 32.31 -2.48
N ASP A 596 29.45 32.74 -1.23
CA ASP A 596 28.99 32.06 -0.02
C ASP A 596 27.48 32.28 0.14
N THR A 597 26.70 31.22 -0.13
CA THR A 597 25.24 31.29 -0.13
C THR A 597 24.66 31.79 1.19
N ALA A 598 25.28 31.49 2.34
CA ALA A 598 24.76 31.93 3.63
C ALA A 598 24.99 33.42 3.89
N VAL A 599 26.09 33.99 3.38
CA VAL A 599 26.33 35.45 3.43
C VAL A 599 25.36 36.16 2.50
N VAL A 600 25.17 35.66 1.28
CA VAL A 600 24.24 36.24 0.30
C VAL A 600 22.79 36.23 0.83
N ASP A 601 22.34 35.08 1.35
CA ASP A 601 21.00 34.92 1.97
C ASP A 601 20.83 35.83 3.20
N GLY A 602 21.88 35.94 4.03
CA GLY A 602 21.93 36.83 5.19
C GLY A 602 21.77 38.31 4.80
N LEU A 603 22.55 38.78 3.83
CA LEU A 603 22.49 40.13 3.29
C LEU A 603 21.12 40.46 2.69
N ILE A 604 20.55 39.56 1.87
CA ILE A 604 19.22 39.75 1.28
C ILE A 604 18.15 39.84 2.38
N SER A 605 18.20 38.93 3.35
CA SER A 605 17.22 38.90 4.45
C SER A 605 17.23 40.19 5.26
N LYS A 606 18.43 40.74 5.53
CA LYS A 606 18.59 41.99 6.28
C LYS A 606 18.24 43.22 5.46
N LEU A 607 18.57 43.24 4.16
CA LEU A 607 18.15 44.30 3.25
C LEU A 607 16.63 44.39 3.19
N GLN A 608 15.95 43.24 3.07
CA GLN A 608 14.49 43.18 3.08
C GLN A 608 13.89 43.70 4.39
N ALA A 609 14.48 43.36 5.53
CA ALA A 609 14.04 43.86 6.84
C ALA A 609 14.30 45.37 7.04
N GLU A 610 15.47 45.87 6.62
CA GLU A 610 15.87 47.28 6.74
C GLU A 610 14.94 48.22 5.96
N TYR A 611 14.52 47.80 4.76
CA TYR A 611 13.73 48.63 3.85
C TYR A 611 12.29 48.15 3.65
N ASP A 612 11.80 47.24 4.50
CA ASP A 612 10.45 46.64 4.42
C ASP A 612 10.09 46.14 3.00
N LEU A 613 11.06 45.49 2.35
CA LEU A 613 10.89 44.97 1.00
C LEU A 613 10.15 43.65 1.12
N GLN A 614 8.81 43.70 0.98
CA GLN A 614 7.96 42.53 1.10
C GLN A 614 8.46 41.37 0.21
N PRO A 615 8.84 40.22 0.80
CA PRO A 615 9.06 39.01 0.04
C PRO A 615 7.70 38.34 -0.13
N TYR A 616 6.99 38.60 -1.22
CA TYR A 616 5.79 37.80 -1.53
C TYR A 616 6.12 36.37 -1.92
#